data_AF-A0A832Y7W8-F1
#
_entry.id   AF-A0A832Y7W8-F1
#
_cell.length_a   1.000
_cell.length_b   1.000
_cell.length_c   1.000
_cell.angle_alpha   90.00
_cell.angle_beta   90.00
_cell.angle_gamma   90.00
#
_symmetry.space_group_name_H-M   'P 1'
#
loop_
_entity.id
_entity.type
_entity.pdbx_description
1 polymer ?
#
loop_
_entity_poly.entity_id
_entity_poly.type
_entity_poly.pdbx_seq_one_letter_code
_entity_poly.pdbx_strand_id
1 'polypeptide(L)'
;MIIIGGSSTIQNANIDIISIVDFSNDGRPAHFMDAFIQLVPGWDNLVFGVQTGVFAALLGIFIVGMIARQLTIYILPHILARWTKGVDNINEFELSARSPFGASAAGLVWWKLVEFLAAEAAEPGSVISLPSTYEYWLTAIGETTFMVGAMLGLMYMVELIQLLVLWWDDDGVLDGTEKTLISAVESILRFVILMFGVLAIASAFNFNLTTIVAGLGVGGLAIAFAAKDTIGNLFGAVTLLLDRPFKMGDWIKVGNLEGEVIEVGIRTTLIRTSADTVVTLPNASLVHKNIENFGKRRWRRYQPTLYLDLASDSKAVEAFCRGIEDLIRKNPKTQKEDDSYAHVSAISKDSIEIGINLYWNVSGGVEEKQEREKILLDIIGLTEGLDLTFFEPRIRRTGE
;
A
#
# COMPACT_ATOMS: atom_id res chain seq x y z
N MET A 1 -38.82 38.63 66.98
CA MET A 1 -39.84 39.66 67.28
C MET A 1 -40.16 40.35 65.95
N ILE A 2 -41.45 40.35 65.59
CA ILE A 2 -42.11 41.13 64.52
C ILE A 2 -42.03 40.57 63.08
N ILE A 3 -43.23 40.15 62.65
CA ILE A 3 -43.73 39.92 61.29
C ILE A 3 -44.18 41.27 60.68
N ILE A 4 -44.32 41.32 59.34
CA ILE A 4 -45.25 42.13 58.49
C ILE A 4 -44.43 42.75 57.33
N GLY A 5 -44.77 42.67 56.04
CA GLY A 5 -45.92 42.10 55.33
C GLY A 5 -45.96 42.62 53.86
N GLY A 6 -46.76 41.96 53.02
CA GLY A 6 -47.20 42.40 51.68
C GLY A 6 -46.16 42.25 50.55
N SER A 7 -46.50 42.04 49.28
CA SER A 7 -47.75 41.80 48.55
C SER A 7 -47.32 41.41 47.13
N SER A 8 -47.98 40.40 46.54
CA SER A 8 -48.23 40.20 45.11
C SER A 8 -47.12 40.53 44.09
N THR A 9 -46.53 39.50 43.47
CA THR A 9 -46.33 39.51 42.00
C THR A 9 -46.21 38.09 41.47
N ILE A 10 -46.96 37.84 40.39
CA ILE A 10 -47.03 36.62 39.59
C ILE A 10 -45.62 36.12 39.28
N GLN A 11 -45.27 34.91 39.73
CA GLN A 11 -43.99 34.28 39.41
C GLN A 11 -44.20 33.11 38.44
N ASN A 12 -43.42 33.19 37.38
CA ASN A 12 -43.41 32.39 36.18
C ASN A 12 -43.32 30.88 36.41
N ALA A 13 -43.85 30.18 35.42
CA ALA A 13 -43.54 28.79 35.12
C ALA A 13 -42.03 28.51 35.20
N ASN A 14 -41.65 27.63 36.12
CA ASN A 14 -40.45 26.81 35.99
C ASN A 14 -40.78 25.45 36.62
N ILE A 15 -41.24 24.53 35.78
CA ILE A 15 -41.30 23.11 36.14
C ILE A 15 -39.85 22.63 36.02
N ASP A 16 -39.17 22.52 37.15
CA ASP A 16 -37.83 21.93 37.21
C ASP A 16 -37.91 20.47 36.77
N ILE A 17 -37.37 20.20 35.58
CA ILE A 17 -37.15 18.85 35.01
C ILE A 17 -35.89 18.19 35.65
N ILE A 18 -35.38 18.73 36.76
CA ILE A 18 -34.11 18.35 37.38
C ILE A 18 -34.35 17.85 38.82
N SER A 19 -35.19 16.82 38.99
CA SER A 19 -35.32 16.10 40.27
C SER A 19 -35.37 14.57 40.13
N ILE A 20 -35.05 14.02 38.95
CA ILE A 20 -35.05 12.56 38.69
C ILE A 20 -33.65 11.93 38.82
N VAL A 21 -32.64 12.67 39.28
CA VAL A 21 -31.30 12.10 39.49
C VAL A 21 -30.67 12.68 40.76
N ASP A 22 -31.00 12.08 41.91
CA ASP A 22 -30.25 12.30 43.15
C ASP A 22 -29.19 11.18 43.24
N PHE A 23 -27.91 11.57 43.16
CA PHE A 23 -26.78 10.64 43.24
C PHE A 23 -26.42 10.42 44.72
N SER A 24 -26.57 9.18 45.19
CA SER A 24 -25.95 8.72 46.44
C SER A 24 -24.42 8.80 46.35
N ASN A 25 -23.78 9.05 47.50
CA ASN A 25 -22.36 9.39 47.67
C ASN A 25 -21.36 8.27 47.29
N ASP A 26 -21.84 7.12 46.81
CA ASP A 26 -21.03 5.98 46.34
C ASP A 26 -21.04 5.81 44.81
N GLY A 27 -21.67 6.73 44.06
CA GLY A 27 -21.60 6.77 42.59
C GLY A 27 -22.32 5.61 41.88
N ARG A 28 -23.13 4.81 42.58
CA ARG A 28 -23.90 3.70 42.03
C ARG A 28 -25.39 4.06 41.93
N PRO A 29 -26.10 3.69 40.85
CA PRO A 29 -27.55 3.83 40.79
C PRO A 29 -28.22 2.76 41.67
N ALA A 30 -28.25 2.98 42.99
CA ALA A 30 -28.91 2.10 43.96
C ALA A 30 -30.41 1.89 43.65
N HIS A 31 -31.04 2.80 42.91
CA HIS A 31 -32.48 2.77 42.66
C HIS A 31 -32.94 1.90 41.47
N PHE A 32 -32.06 1.52 40.53
CA PHE A 32 -32.51 0.73 39.37
C PHE A 32 -32.83 -0.72 39.75
N MET A 33 -31.97 -1.34 40.55
CA MET A 33 -32.14 -2.73 40.96
C MET A 33 -33.34 -2.89 41.90
N ASP A 34 -33.49 -1.98 42.87
CA ASP A 34 -34.63 -2.00 43.81
C ASP A 34 -35.97 -1.78 43.11
N ALA A 35 -36.02 -0.88 42.12
CA ALA A 35 -37.22 -0.67 41.30
C ALA A 35 -37.54 -1.88 40.42
N PHE A 36 -36.51 -2.57 39.90
CA PHE A 36 -36.67 -3.76 39.06
C PHE A 36 -37.10 -4.99 39.87
N ILE A 37 -36.57 -5.16 41.09
CA ILE A 37 -36.97 -6.20 42.05
C ILE A 37 -38.45 -6.06 42.41
N GLN A 38 -38.94 -4.82 42.61
CA GLN A 38 -40.36 -4.57 42.91
C GLN A 38 -41.30 -4.84 41.73
N LEU A 39 -40.78 -4.84 40.49
CA LEU A 39 -41.56 -4.98 39.26
C LEU A 39 -41.81 -6.45 38.88
N VAL A 40 -41.04 -7.38 39.43
CA VAL A 40 -41.15 -8.82 39.16
C VAL A 40 -41.73 -9.54 40.38
N PRO A 41 -43.01 -9.99 40.33
CA PRO A 41 -43.62 -10.71 41.44
C PRO A 41 -42.84 -12.00 41.78
N GLY A 42 -42.40 -12.11 43.04
CA GLY A 42 -41.73 -13.31 43.53
C GLY A 42 -40.28 -13.47 43.08
N TRP A 43 -39.51 -12.36 43.02
CA TRP A 43 -38.08 -12.28 42.66
C TRP A 43 -37.19 -13.39 43.25
N ASP A 44 -37.41 -13.72 44.52
CA ASP A 44 -36.61 -14.71 45.26
C ASP A 44 -37.02 -16.17 44.99
N ASN A 45 -38.08 -16.40 44.22
CA ASN A 45 -38.51 -17.76 43.90
C ASN A 45 -37.44 -18.45 43.06
N LEU A 46 -36.99 -19.62 43.52
CA LEU A 46 -36.00 -20.43 42.82
C LEU A 46 -36.70 -21.36 41.82
N VAL A 47 -36.41 -21.16 40.54
CA VAL A 47 -36.85 -22.02 39.43
C VAL A 47 -35.59 -22.60 38.80
N PHE A 48 -35.45 -23.93 38.81
CA PHE A 48 -34.22 -24.62 38.37
C PHE A 48 -32.91 -24.16 39.06
N GLY A 49 -33.00 -23.72 40.32
CA GLY A 49 -31.83 -23.26 41.08
C GLY A 49 -31.35 -21.84 40.73
N VAL A 50 -32.14 -21.10 39.95
CA VAL A 50 -31.92 -19.69 39.60
C VAL A 50 -33.14 -18.88 40.03
N GLN A 51 -32.93 -17.65 40.50
CA GLN A 51 -34.01 -16.74 40.88
C GLN A 51 -34.88 -16.36 39.67
N THR A 52 -36.20 -16.27 39.86
CA THR A 52 -37.15 -15.78 38.83
C THR A 52 -36.79 -14.38 38.33
N GLY A 53 -36.24 -13.52 39.20
CA GLY A 53 -35.74 -12.20 38.84
C GLY A 53 -34.64 -12.23 37.77
N VAL A 54 -33.76 -13.24 37.83
CA VAL A 54 -32.69 -13.45 36.84
C VAL A 54 -33.26 -13.87 35.49
N PHE A 55 -34.28 -14.72 35.46
CA PHE A 55 -34.96 -15.05 34.20
C PHE A 55 -35.65 -13.83 33.57
N ALA A 56 -36.25 -12.96 34.38
CA ALA A 56 -36.83 -11.71 33.91
C ALA A 56 -35.74 -10.76 33.35
N ALA A 57 -34.59 -10.66 34.01
CA ALA A 57 -33.43 -9.90 33.52
C ALA A 57 -32.91 -10.46 32.19
N LEU A 58 -32.74 -11.79 32.07
CA LEU A 58 -32.31 -12.44 30.83
C LEU A 58 -33.30 -12.23 29.67
N LEU A 59 -34.60 -12.25 29.95
CA LEU A 59 -35.63 -11.93 28.96
C LEU A 59 -35.51 -10.47 28.51
N GLY A 60 -35.28 -9.54 29.44
CA GLY A 60 -34.99 -8.14 29.12
C GLY A 60 -33.76 -8.00 28.22
N ILE A 61 -32.65 -8.65 28.57
CA ILE A 61 -31.41 -8.67 27.78
C ILE A 61 -31.67 -9.21 26.36
N PHE A 62 -32.45 -10.29 26.26
CA PHE A 62 -32.83 -10.86 24.96
C PHE A 62 -33.63 -9.88 24.11
N ILE A 63 -34.61 -9.18 24.69
CA ILE A 63 -35.39 -8.15 24.00
C ILE A 63 -34.47 -7.00 23.52
N VAL A 64 -33.58 -6.51 24.38
CA VAL A 64 -32.63 -5.44 24.02
C VAL A 64 -31.70 -5.90 22.90
N GLY A 65 -31.22 -7.14 22.93
CA GLY A 65 -30.45 -7.75 21.85
C GLY A 65 -31.23 -7.84 20.53
N MET A 66 -32.52 -8.20 20.58
CA MET A 66 -33.39 -8.24 19.40
C MET A 66 -33.68 -6.84 18.84
N ILE A 67 -33.84 -5.83 19.70
CA ILE A 67 -33.95 -4.44 19.28
C ILE A 67 -32.66 -3.99 18.60
N ALA A 68 -31.49 -4.30 19.18
CA ALA A 68 -30.20 -4.01 18.57
C ALA A 68 -30.04 -4.68 17.20
N ARG A 69 -30.44 -5.95 17.07
CA ARG A 69 -30.50 -6.66 15.78
C ARG A 69 -31.34 -5.92 14.75
N GLN A 70 -32.57 -5.56 15.12
CA GLN A 70 -33.50 -4.91 14.21
C GLN A 70 -33.01 -3.52 13.79
N LEU A 71 -32.44 -2.77 14.74
CA LEU A 71 -31.84 -1.46 14.51
C LEU A 71 -30.64 -1.57 13.55
N THR A 72 -29.76 -2.56 13.74
CA THR A 72 -28.65 -2.80 12.80
C THR A 72 -29.16 -3.17 11.41
N ILE A 73 -30.14 -4.06 11.29
CA ILE A 73 -30.75 -4.43 9.99
C ILE A 73 -31.37 -3.21 9.28
N TYR A 74 -31.94 -2.28 10.06
CA TYR A 74 -32.53 -1.06 9.53
C TYR A 74 -31.49 -0.01 9.12
N ILE A 75 -30.45 0.20 9.93
CA ILE A 75 -29.45 1.25 9.71
C ILE A 75 -28.39 0.83 8.69
N LEU A 76 -27.93 -0.43 8.72
CA LEU A 76 -26.83 -0.91 7.89
C LEU A 76 -27.00 -0.58 6.39
N PRO A 77 -28.19 -0.77 5.78
CA PRO A 77 -28.41 -0.43 4.38
C PRO A 77 -28.28 1.06 4.10
N HIS A 78 -28.75 1.90 5.03
CA HIS A 78 -28.64 3.36 4.89
C HIS A 78 -27.20 3.84 4.96
N ILE A 79 -26.32 3.11 5.67
CA ILE A 79 -24.89 3.38 5.70
C ILE A 79 -24.25 2.90 4.40
N LEU A 80 -24.49 1.66 4.01
CA LEU A 80 -23.94 1.06 2.78
C LEU A 80 -24.36 1.85 1.54
N ALA A 81 -25.63 2.23 1.43
CA ALA A 81 -26.19 3.04 0.35
C ALA A 81 -25.56 4.42 0.21
N ARG A 82 -24.78 4.94 1.17
CA ARG A 82 -23.99 6.17 0.95
C ARG A 82 -22.76 5.90 0.09
N TRP A 83 -22.22 4.69 0.15
CA TRP A 83 -20.96 4.27 -0.47
C TRP A 83 -21.20 3.51 -1.78
N THR A 84 -22.40 2.95 -1.97
CA THR A 84 -22.73 2.03 -3.06
C THR A 84 -23.72 2.61 -4.09
N LYS A 85 -23.95 3.93 -4.08
CA LYS A 85 -24.85 4.57 -5.05
C LYS A 85 -24.34 4.33 -6.47
N GLY A 86 -25.13 3.62 -7.27
CA GLY A 86 -24.85 3.35 -8.69
C GLY A 86 -24.37 1.93 -8.99
N VAL A 87 -24.16 1.09 -7.97
CA VAL A 87 -23.75 -0.32 -8.14
C VAL A 87 -24.96 -1.20 -8.46
N ASP A 88 -24.93 -1.88 -9.60
CA ASP A 88 -25.95 -2.85 -9.99
C ASP A 88 -25.93 -4.07 -9.04
N ASN A 89 -27.11 -4.68 -8.79
CA ASN A 89 -27.30 -5.81 -7.87
C ASN A 89 -26.88 -5.58 -6.40
N ILE A 90 -26.59 -4.35 -5.98
CA ILE A 90 -26.25 -4.04 -4.57
C ILE A 90 -27.38 -4.42 -3.60
N ASN A 91 -28.63 -4.39 -4.07
CA ASN A 91 -29.80 -4.74 -3.25
C ASN A 91 -29.75 -6.19 -2.76
N GLU A 92 -29.26 -7.14 -3.58
CA GLU A 92 -29.12 -8.55 -3.19
C GLU A 92 -28.03 -8.75 -2.14
N PHE A 93 -26.90 -8.07 -2.30
CA PHE A 93 -25.83 -8.05 -1.31
C PHE A 93 -26.29 -7.42 0.00
N GLU A 94 -26.93 -6.26 -0.05
CA GLU A 94 -27.44 -5.58 1.13
C GLU A 94 -28.43 -6.45 1.89
N LEU A 95 -29.35 -7.14 1.20
CA LEU A 95 -30.31 -8.05 1.83
C LEU A 95 -29.60 -9.22 2.51
N SER A 96 -28.55 -9.76 1.90
CA SER A 96 -27.79 -10.91 2.41
C SER A 96 -26.89 -10.54 3.59
N ALA A 97 -26.22 -9.38 3.55
CA ALA A 97 -25.30 -8.93 4.59
C ALA A 97 -26.02 -8.45 5.89
N ARG A 98 -27.26 -7.96 5.79
CA ARG A 98 -28.04 -7.46 6.96
C ARG A 98 -28.17 -8.48 8.09
N SER A 99 -28.43 -9.75 7.76
CA SER A 99 -28.71 -10.78 8.79
C SER A 99 -27.49 -11.13 9.66
N PRO A 100 -26.29 -11.41 9.09
CA PRO A 100 -25.08 -11.63 9.87
C PRO A 100 -24.67 -10.45 10.77
N PHE A 101 -24.70 -9.23 10.25
CA PHE A 101 -24.39 -8.03 11.03
C PHE A 101 -25.44 -7.76 12.12
N GLY A 102 -26.70 -8.05 11.85
CA GLY A 102 -27.76 -8.02 12.86
C GLY A 102 -27.54 -9.06 13.96
N ALA A 103 -27.14 -10.27 13.61
CA ALA A 103 -26.83 -11.34 14.56
C ALA A 103 -25.60 -11.00 15.42
N SER A 104 -24.56 -10.39 14.83
CA SER A 104 -23.39 -9.95 15.59
C SER A 104 -23.74 -8.84 16.59
N ALA A 105 -24.50 -7.82 16.16
CA ALA A 105 -24.96 -6.77 17.06
C ALA A 105 -25.79 -7.32 18.24
N ALA A 106 -26.69 -8.27 17.97
CA ALA A 106 -27.46 -8.95 19.01
C ALA A 106 -26.56 -9.71 19.99
N GLY A 107 -25.61 -10.50 19.44
CA GLY A 107 -24.66 -11.28 20.23
C GLY A 107 -23.77 -10.42 21.11
N LEU A 108 -23.30 -9.27 20.61
CA LEU A 108 -22.47 -8.33 21.37
C LEU A 108 -23.24 -7.71 22.54
N VAL A 109 -24.48 -7.28 22.28
CA VAL A 109 -25.35 -6.72 23.31
C VAL A 109 -25.69 -7.77 24.36
N TRP A 110 -26.04 -8.99 23.93
CA TRP A 110 -26.29 -10.11 24.85
C TRP A 110 -25.05 -10.37 25.70
N TRP A 111 -23.89 -10.59 25.06
CA TRP A 111 -22.64 -10.90 25.73
C TRP A 111 -22.29 -9.85 26.78
N LYS A 112 -22.30 -8.56 26.42
CA LYS A 112 -21.95 -7.48 27.35
C LYS A 112 -22.97 -7.27 28.46
N LEU A 113 -24.25 -7.46 28.20
CA LEU A 113 -25.26 -7.35 29.27
C LEU A 113 -25.26 -8.55 30.22
N VAL A 114 -24.94 -9.76 29.72
CA VAL A 114 -24.76 -10.93 30.59
C VAL A 114 -23.46 -10.81 31.39
N GLU A 115 -22.37 -10.35 30.79
CA GLU A 115 -21.11 -10.07 31.50
C GLU A 115 -21.33 -9.03 32.61
N PHE A 116 -22.12 -7.98 32.33
CA PHE A 116 -22.53 -7.00 33.33
C PHE A 116 -23.36 -7.63 34.45
N LEU A 117 -24.37 -8.44 34.12
CA LEU A 117 -25.22 -9.14 35.10
C LEU A 117 -24.39 -10.11 35.97
N ALA A 118 -23.44 -10.81 35.38
CA ALA A 118 -22.52 -11.72 36.07
C ALA A 118 -21.60 -10.97 37.04
N ALA A 119 -21.05 -9.83 36.61
CA ALA A 119 -20.23 -8.98 37.46
C ALA A 119 -21.00 -8.46 38.68
N GLU A 120 -22.27 -8.05 38.50
CA GLU A 120 -23.14 -7.61 39.59
C GLU A 120 -23.52 -8.78 40.54
N ALA A 121 -23.76 -9.97 39.98
CA ALA A 121 -24.05 -11.17 40.77
C ALA A 121 -22.86 -11.60 41.65
N ALA A 122 -21.63 -11.32 41.23
CA ALA A 122 -20.41 -11.66 41.95
C ALA A 122 -20.12 -10.77 43.17
N GLU A 123 -20.82 -9.64 43.34
CA GLU A 123 -20.58 -8.74 44.47
C GLU A 123 -21.08 -9.34 45.81
N PRO A 124 -20.30 -9.20 46.91
CA PRO A 124 -20.72 -9.69 48.23
C PRO A 124 -22.01 -9.00 48.72
N GLY A 125 -23.06 -9.77 48.98
CA GLY A 125 -24.36 -9.25 49.43
C GLY A 125 -25.31 -8.86 48.31
N SER A 126 -24.99 -9.21 47.06
CA SER A 126 -25.90 -9.04 45.92
C SER A 126 -27.20 -9.82 46.12
N VAL A 127 -28.31 -9.22 45.69
CA VAL A 127 -29.63 -9.88 45.68
C VAL A 127 -29.71 -10.92 44.56
N ILE A 128 -28.83 -10.82 43.56
CA ILE A 128 -28.77 -11.67 42.37
C ILE A 128 -27.84 -12.85 42.62
N SER A 129 -28.36 -14.07 42.50
CA SER A 129 -27.54 -15.28 42.50
C SER A 129 -27.57 -15.96 41.13
N LEU A 130 -26.43 -15.92 40.43
CA LEU A 130 -26.23 -16.62 39.17
C LEU A 130 -25.24 -17.77 39.40
N PRO A 131 -25.66 -19.05 39.28
CA PRO A 131 -24.73 -20.16 39.41
C PRO A 131 -23.69 -20.10 38.28
N SER A 132 -22.43 -20.40 38.60
CA SER A 132 -21.27 -20.30 37.68
C SER A 132 -21.46 -21.06 36.36
N THR A 133 -22.21 -22.17 36.38
CA THR A 133 -22.57 -22.91 35.16
C THR A 133 -23.40 -22.05 34.19
N TYR A 134 -24.38 -21.28 34.69
CA TYR A 134 -25.22 -20.43 33.84
C TYR A 134 -24.44 -19.22 33.32
N GLU A 135 -23.62 -18.61 34.18
CA GLU A 135 -22.72 -17.53 33.79
C GLU A 135 -21.85 -17.92 32.59
N TYR A 136 -21.15 -19.06 32.68
CA TYR A 136 -20.31 -19.57 31.61
C TYR A 136 -21.07 -19.80 30.30
N TRP A 137 -22.19 -20.52 30.32
CA TRP A 137 -22.91 -20.83 29.09
C TRP A 137 -23.58 -19.60 28.47
N LEU A 138 -24.16 -18.70 29.28
CA LEU A 138 -24.81 -17.49 28.78
C LEU A 138 -23.81 -16.52 28.15
N THR A 139 -22.64 -16.35 28.77
CA THR A 139 -21.55 -15.53 28.21
C THR A 139 -20.98 -16.17 26.94
N ALA A 140 -20.66 -17.47 26.97
CA ALA A 140 -20.10 -18.18 25.82
C ALA A 140 -21.04 -18.19 24.60
N ILE A 141 -22.36 -18.35 24.81
CA ILE A 141 -23.36 -18.30 23.73
C ILE A 141 -23.43 -16.88 23.12
N GLY A 142 -23.46 -15.84 23.96
CA GLY A 142 -23.46 -14.45 23.49
C GLY A 142 -22.21 -14.12 22.68
N GLU A 143 -21.04 -14.44 23.24
CA GLU A 143 -19.74 -14.24 22.60
C GLU A 143 -19.61 -15.01 21.28
N THR A 144 -20.00 -16.29 21.26
CA THR A 144 -19.99 -17.12 20.04
C THR A 144 -20.95 -16.56 18.98
N THR A 145 -22.14 -16.10 19.39
CA THR A 145 -23.11 -15.50 18.46
C THR A 145 -22.55 -14.22 17.84
N PHE A 146 -21.88 -13.38 18.64
CA PHE A 146 -21.17 -12.21 18.15
C PHE A 146 -20.11 -12.58 17.12
N MET A 147 -19.23 -13.53 17.47
CA MET A 147 -18.11 -13.94 16.63
C MET A 147 -18.55 -14.60 15.32
N VAL A 148 -19.53 -15.50 15.35
CA VAL A 148 -20.08 -16.14 14.15
C VAL A 148 -20.77 -15.11 13.26
N GLY A 149 -21.58 -14.22 13.85
CA GLY A 149 -22.22 -13.14 13.10
C GLY A 149 -21.20 -12.19 12.46
N ALA A 150 -20.14 -11.84 13.18
CA ALA A 150 -19.07 -10.98 12.69
C ALA A 150 -18.25 -11.67 11.59
N MET A 151 -17.88 -12.93 11.77
CA MET A 151 -17.18 -13.74 10.78
C MET A 151 -17.97 -13.84 9.48
N LEU A 152 -19.26 -14.21 9.55
CA LEU A 152 -20.12 -14.28 8.38
C LEU A 152 -20.32 -12.90 7.76
N GLY A 153 -20.53 -11.85 8.57
CA GLY A 153 -20.64 -10.47 8.09
C GLY A 153 -19.40 -10.06 7.30
N LEU A 154 -18.20 -10.35 7.80
CA LEU A 154 -16.95 -10.12 7.08
C LEU A 154 -16.83 -10.94 5.80
N MET A 155 -17.25 -12.22 5.80
CA MET A 155 -17.26 -13.04 4.58
C MET A 155 -18.17 -12.45 3.50
N TYR A 156 -19.36 -11.97 3.87
CA TYR A 156 -20.22 -11.24 2.94
C TYR A 156 -19.55 -9.94 2.46
N MET A 157 -18.88 -9.18 3.34
CA MET A 157 -18.14 -7.99 2.90
C MET A 157 -17.07 -8.29 1.83
N VAL A 158 -16.55 -9.52 1.75
CA VAL A 158 -15.65 -9.90 0.64
C VAL A 158 -16.40 -9.96 -0.69
N GLU A 159 -17.66 -10.40 -0.70
CA GLU A 159 -18.51 -10.43 -1.91
C GLU A 159 -18.77 -9.04 -2.47
N LEU A 160 -18.82 -8.03 -1.60
CA LEU A 160 -18.94 -6.62 -2.02
C LEU A 160 -17.78 -6.20 -2.92
N ILE A 161 -16.57 -6.74 -2.72
CA ILE A 161 -15.41 -6.42 -3.55
C ILE A 161 -15.70 -6.81 -5.01
N GLN A 162 -16.30 -7.98 -5.26
CA GLN A 162 -16.65 -8.38 -6.63
C GLN A 162 -17.65 -7.41 -7.26
N LEU A 163 -18.70 -7.03 -6.52
CA LEU A 163 -19.71 -6.10 -7.01
C LEU A 163 -19.12 -4.73 -7.32
N LEU A 164 -18.20 -4.23 -6.46
CA LEU A 164 -17.52 -2.97 -6.70
C LEU A 164 -16.58 -3.02 -7.90
N VAL A 165 -15.88 -4.13 -8.12
CA VAL A 165 -14.99 -4.27 -9.27
C VAL A 165 -15.81 -4.39 -10.56
N LEU A 166 -16.89 -5.17 -10.57
CA LEU A 166 -17.81 -5.26 -11.70
C LEU A 166 -18.49 -3.92 -12.01
N TRP A 167 -18.69 -3.08 -11.00
CA TRP A 167 -19.22 -1.73 -11.18
C TRP A 167 -18.19 -0.74 -11.73
N TRP A 168 -16.92 -0.89 -11.37
CA TRP A 168 -15.84 -0.07 -11.94
C TRP A 168 -15.49 -0.48 -13.38
N ASP A 169 -15.83 -1.70 -13.77
CA ASP A 169 -15.65 -2.24 -15.12
C ASP A 169 -16.64 -1.61 -16.12
N ASP A 170 -16.38 -0.36 -16.52
CA ASP A 170 -17.24 0.45 -17.39
C ASP A 170 -17.15 0.04 -18.88
N ASP A 171 -16.13 -0.75 -19.26
CA ASP A 171 -15.93 -1.23 -20.64
C ASP A 171 -16.36 -2.69 -20.86
N GLY A 172 -16.62 -3.45 -19.79
CA GLY A 172 -17.02 -4.85 -19.83
C GLY A 172 -15.91 -5.78 -20.32
N VAL A 173 -14.66 -5.30 -20.35
CA VAL A 173 -13.48 -6.01 -20.85
C VAL A 173 -12.59 -6.48 -19.69
N LEU A 174 -13.18 -6.84 -18.53
CA LEU A 174 -12.46 -7.66 -17.56
C LEU A 174 -11.97 -8.95 -18.24
N ASP A 175 -10.67 -9.02 -18.51
CA ASP A 175 -10.02 -10.18 -19.10
C ASP A 175 -10.21 -11.39 -18.16
N GLY A 176 -10.19 -12.61 -18.72
CA GLY A 176 -10.25 -13.84 -17.93
C GLY A 176 -9.19 -13.88 -16.82
N THR A 177 -8.05 -13.23 -17.05
CA THR A 177 -6.97 -13.07 -16.09
C THR A 177 -7.37 -12.23 -14.86
N GLU A 178 -8.07 -11.11 -15.07
CA GLU A 178 -8.46 -10.19 -13.99
C GLU A 178 -9.56 -10.80 -13.11
N LYS A 179 -10.54 -11.46 -13.73
CA LYS A 179 -11.58 -12.23 -12.99
C LYS A 179 -10.95 -13.33 -12.15
N THR A 180 -9.94 -14.02 -12.68
CA THR A 180 -9.20 -15.04 -11.94
C THR A 180 -8.44 -14.44 -10.76
N LEU A 181 -7.82 -13.28 -10.93
CA LEU A 181 -7.10 -12.59 -9.85
C LEU A 181 -8.04 -12.16 -8.73
N ILE A 182 -9.19 -11.56 -9.07
CA ILE A 182 -10.20 -11.13 -8.09
C ILE A 182 -10.71 -12.34 -7.29
N SER A 183 -11.05 -13.43 -7.97
CA SER A 183 -11.50 -14.67 -7.32
C SER A 183 -10.43 -15.30 -6.43
N ALA A 184 -9.15 -15.23 -6.83
CA ALA A 184 -8.04 -15.70 -6.02
C ALA A 184 -7.87 -14.85 -4.74
N VAL A 185 -7.92 -13.52 -4.85
CA VAL A 185 -7.84 -12.60 -3.71
C VAL A 185 -8.99 -12.82 -2.74
N GLU A 186 -10.21 -13.00 -3.25
CA GLU A 186 -11.37 -13.34 -2.44
C GLU A 186 -11.18 -14.67 -1.70
N SER A 187 -10.73 -15.71 -2.40
CA SER A 187 -10.51 -17.03 -1.80
C SER A 187 -9.50 -16.96 -0.65
N ILE A 188 -8.43 -16.17 -0.83
CA ILE A 188 -7.44 -15.91 0.22
C ILE A 188 -8.08 -15.14 1.38
N LEU A 189 -8.85 -14.09 1.12
CA LEU A 189 -9.46 -13.28 2.17
C LEU A 189 -10.50 -14.06 2.97
N ARG A 190 -11.35 -14.85 2.30
CA ARG A 190 -12.30 -15.78 2.94
C ARG A 190 -11.57 -16.81 3.80
N PHE A 191 -10.47 -17.38 3.30
CA PHE A 191 -9.65 -18.33 4.07
C PHE A 191 -9.07 -17.67 5.33
N VAL A 192 -8.54 -16.45 5.21
CA VAL A 192 -8.00 -15.69 6.35
C VAL A 192 -9.09 -15.37 7.38
N ILE A 193 -10.25 -14.89 6.93
CA ILE A 193 -11.41 -14.60 7.80
C ILE A 193 -11.88 -15.88 8.52
N LEU A 194 -12.00 -17.00 7.80
CA LEU A 194 -12.37 -18.28 8.37
C LEU A 194 -11.35 -18.74 9.41
N MET A 195 -10.05 -18.68 9.09
CA MET A 195 -8.97 -19.07 10.00
C MET A 195 -9.05 -18.26 11.31
N PHE A 196 -9.10 -16.93 11.24
CA PHE A 196 -9.20 -16.08 12.43
C PHE A 196 -10.54 -16.21 13.14
N GLY A 197 -11.64 -16.39 12.41
CA GLY A 197 -12.97 -16.58 12.97
C GLY A 197 -13.07 -17.87 13.80
N VAL A 198 -12.51 -18.98 13.31
CA VAL A 198 -12.44 -20.24 14.06
C VAL A 198 -11.59 -20.09 15.31
N LEU A 199 -10.45 -19.39 15.25
CA LEU A 199 -9.61 -19.13 16.42
C LEU A 199 -10.35 -18.28 17.46
N ALA A 200 -11.05 -17.21 17.04
CA ALA A 200 -11.85 -16.37 17.92
C ALA A 200 -12.94 -17.20 18.63
N ILE A 201 -13.70 -18.00 17.88
CA ILE A 201 -14.73 -18.86 18.46
C ILE A 201 -14.12 -19.86 19.45
N ALA A 202 -12.97 -20.46 19.12
CA ALA A 202 -12.28 -21.35 20.04
C ALA A 202 -11.82 -20.64 21.34
N SER A 203 -11.40 -19.36 21.28
CA SER A 203 -11.10 -18.60 22.50
C SER A 203 -12.33 -18.39 23.40
N ALA A 204 -13.52 -18.21 22.83
CA ALA A 204 -14.76 -18.06 23.61
C ALA A 204 -15.08 -19.28 24.48
N PHE A 205 -14.63 -20.47 24.07
CA PHE A 205 -14.76 -21.72 24.84
C PHE A 205 -13.55 -21.99 25.75
N ASN A 206 -12.69 -20.99 26.00
CA ASN A 206 -11.47 -21.10 26.79
C ASN A 206 -10.49 -22.19 26.31
N PHE A 207 -10.48 -22.50 25.00
CA PHE A 207 -9.44 -23.36 24.45
C PHE A 207 -8.08 -22.66 24.54
N ASN A 208 -7.04 -23.40 24.94
CA ASN A 208 -5.68 -22.87 24.93
C ASN A 208 -5.18 -22.76 23.47
N LEU A 209 -5.21 -21.53 22.94
CA LEU A 209 -4.78 -21.24 21.57
C LEU A 209 -3.26 -21.11 21.43
N THR A 210 -2.48 -21.14 22.52
CA THR A 210 -1.03 -20.88 22.48
C THR A 210 -0.32 -21.82 21.51
N THR A 211 -0.64 -23.13 21.55
CA THR A 211 -0.01 -24.12 20.65
C THR A 211 -0.41 -23.91 19.19
N ILE A 212 -1.68 -23.58 18.93
CA ILE A 212 -2.19 -23.36 17.57
C ILE A 212 -1.58 -22.09 16.98
N VAL A 213 -1.60 -20.99 17.74
CA VAL A 213 -1.01 -19.71 17.34
C VAL A 213 0.49 -19.83 17.15
N ALA A 214 1.19 -20.58 18.01
CA ALA A 214 2.62 -20.85 17.84
C ALA A 214 2.90 -21.61 16.52
N GLY A 215 2.10 -22.64 16.20
CA GLY A 215 2.20 -23.38 14.94
C GLY A 215 1.90 -22.51 13.71
N LEU A 216 0.85 -21.69 13.78
CA LEU A 216 0.50 -20.72 12.74
C LEU A 216 1.57 -19.65 12.57
N GLY A 217 2.25 -19.23 13.63
CA GLY A 217 3.38 -18.30 13.55
C GLY A 217 4.52 -18.86 12.70
N VAL A 218 4.90 -20.12 12.92
CA VAL A 218 5.94 -20.80 12.11
C VAL A 218 5.46 -21.00 10.67
N GLY A 219 4.21 -21.42 10.46
CA GLY A 219 3.63 -21.56 9.12
C GLY A 219 3.55 -20.22 8.37
N GLY A 220 3.17 -19.15 9.07
CA GLY A 220 3.09 -17.79 8.54
C GLY A 220 4.45 -17.24 8.12
N LEU A 221 5.52 -17.56 8.86
CA LEU A 221 6.89 -17.21 8.46
C LEU A 221 7.27 -17.89 7.14
N ALA A 222 6.94 -19.17 6.96
CA ALA A 222 7.22 -19.87 5.70
C ALA A 222 6.49 -19.23 4.51
N ILE A 223 5.21 -18.86 4.69
CA ILE A 223 4.43 -18.13 3.68
C ILE A 223 5.05 -16.75 3.39
N ALA A 224 5.46 -16.02 4.44
CA ALA A 224 6.10 -14.71 4.29
C ALA A 224 7.41 -14.79 3.49
N PHE A 225 8.23 -15.81 3.74
CA PHE A 225 9.44 -16.05 2.95
C PHE A 225 9.12 -16.38 1.49
N ALA A 226 8.09 -17.19 1.23
CA ALA A 226 7.65 -17.51 -0.13
C ALA A 226 7.09 -16.29 -0.87
N ALA A 227 6.40 -15.39 -0.16
CA ALA A 227 5.80 -14.18 -0.73
C ALA A 227 6.78 -13.00 -0.87
N LYS A 228 7.99 -13.11 -0.30
CA LYS A 228 8.97 -12.02 -0.21
C LYS A 228 9.23 -11.34 -1.55
N ASP A 229 9.44 -12.10 -2.62
CA ASP A 229 9.76 -11.55 -3.95
C ASP A 229 8.57 -10.82 -4.57
N THR A 230 7.35 -11.33 -4.36
CA THR A 230 6.12 -10.67 -4.82
C THR A 230 5.96 -9.32 -4.14
N ILE A 231 6.07 -9.29 -2.80
CA ILE A 231 5.98 -8.05 -2.01
C ILE A 231 7.09 -7.08 -2.38
N GLY A 232 8.32 -7.57 -2.56
CA GLY A 232 9.45 -6.74 -2.99
C GLY A 232 9.21 -6.04 -4.32
N ASN A 233 8.56 -6.71 -5.28
CA ASN A 233 8.22 -6.09 -6.56
C ASN A 233 7.14 -5.01 -6.45
N LEU A 234 6.16 -5.18 -5.56
CA LEU A 234 5.14 -4.16 -5.28
C LEU A 234 5.78 -2.89 -4.70
N PHE A 235 6.61 -3.04 -3.66
CA PHE A 235 7.35 -1.91 -3.10
C PHE A 235 8.34 -1.32 -4.10
N GLY A 236 8.91 -2.15 -4.97
CA GLY A 236 9.72 -1.69 -6.10
C GLY A 236 8.95 -0.75 -7.03
N ALA A 237 7.71 -1.12 -7.41
CA ALA A 237 6.85 -0.28 -8.25
C ALA A 237 6.56 1.07 -7.58
N VAL A 238 6.16 1.05 -6.30
CA VAL A 238 5.88 2.27 -5.53
C VAL A 238 7.12 3.16 -5.47
N THR A 239 8.29 2.59 -5.20
CA THR A 239 9.56 3.34 -5.14
C THR A 239 9.88 3.99 -6.49
N LEU A 240 9.76 3.24 -7.60
CA LEU A 240 9.97 3.78 -8.96
C LEU A 240 9.02 4.94 -9.28
N LEU A 241 7.76 4.87 -8.82
CA LEU A 241 6.75 5.92 -9.02
C LEU A 241 7.02 7.18 -8.20
N LEU A 242 7.54 7.02 -6.98
CA LEU A 242 7.86 8.13 -6.08
C LEU A 242 9.16 8.83 -6.48
N ASP A 243 10.23 8.06 -6.67
CA ASP A 243 11.57 8.61 -6.95
C ASP A 243 11.75 9.03 -8.41
N ARG A 244 10.95 8.46 -9.31
CA ARG A 244 10.95 8.73 -10.76
C ARG A 244 12.37 8.80 -11.36
N PRO A 245 13.21 7.76 -11.19
CA PRO A 245 14.55 7.73 -11.76
C PRO A 245 14.51 7.88 -13.30
N PHE A 246 13.43 7.39 -13.92
CA PHE A 246 13.12 7.50 -15.34
C PHE A 246 11.62 7.71 -15.57
N LYS A 247 11.25 8.04 -16.81
CA LYS A 247 9.87 8.12 -17.31
C LYS A 247 9.65 7.09 -18.41
N MET A 248 8.40 6.80 -18.73
CA MET A 248 8.05 6.05 -19.94
C MET A 248 8.59 6.79 -21.17
N GLY A 249 9.22 6.06 -22.09
CA GLY A 249 9.94 6.59 -23.24
C GLY A 249 11.40 7.01 -22.98
N ASP A 250 11.87 7.02 -21.73
CA ASP A 250 13.29 7.25 -21.46
C ASP A 250 14.12 6.05 -21.91
N TRP A 251 15.22 6.32 -22.59
CA TRP A 251 16.26 5.32 -22.87
C TRP A 251 17.13 5.15 -21.63
N ILE A 252 17.20 3.93 -21.09
CA ILE A 252 17.91 3.62 -19.86
C ILE A 252 18.87 2.44 -20.05
N LYS A 253 19.93 2.42 -19.23
CA LYS A 253 20.81 1.26 -19.08
C LYS A 253 20.81 0.79 -17.64
N VAL A 254 20.60 -0.52 -17.48
CA VAL A 254 20.52 -1.21 -16.21
C VAL A 254 21.45 -2.42 -16.26
N GLY A 255 22.64 -2.27 -15.68
CA GLY A 255 23.70 -3.27 -15.82
C GLY A 255 24.14 -3.42 -17.28
N ASN A 256 23.94 -4.61 -17.85
CA ASN A 256 24.27 -4.92 -19.25
C ASN A 256 23.09 -4.77 -20.22
N LEU A 257 21.88 -4.49 -19.70
CA LEU A 257 20.70 -4.26 -20.51
C LEU A 257 20.57 -2.77 -20.81
N GLU A 258 20.25 -2.44 -22.05
CA GLU A 258 19.98 -1.08 -22.50
C GLU A 258 18.75 -1.06 -23.42
N GLY A 259 17.88 -0.07 -23.24
CA GLY A 259 16.67 0.07 -24.02
C GLY A 259 15.73 1.17 -23.53
N GLU A 260 14.62 1.33 -24.25
CA GLU A 260 13.55 2.28 -23.95
C GLU A 260 12.54 1.69 -22.96
N VAL A 261 12.11 2.46 -21.97
CA VAL A 261 11.06 2.04 -21.04
C VAL A 261 9.69 2.12 -21.72
N ILE A 262 9.04 0.99 -21.94
CA ILE A 262 7.69 0.91 -22.51
C ILE A 262 6.66 1.21 -21.42
N GLU A 263 6.72 0.45 -20.32
CA GLU A 263 5.69 0.43 -19.30
C GLU A 263 6.29 0.06 -17.94
N VAL A 264 5.78 0.68 -16.88
CA VAL A 264 6.05 0.29 -15.49
C VAL A 264 4.76 -0.31 -14.91
N GLY A 265 4.69 -1.64 -14.88
CA GLY A 265 3.58 -2.36 -14.27
C GLY A 265 3.76 -2.54 -12.76
N ILE A 266 2.78 -3.19 -12.14
CA ILE A 266 2.73 -3.42 -10.67
C ILE A 266 3.88 -4.31 -10.19
N ARG A 267 4.29 -5.32 -10.98
CA ARG A 267 5.38 -6.25 -10.62
C ARG A 267 6.65 -6.04 -11.45
N THR A 268 6.49 -5.66 -12.71
CA THR A 268 7.56 -5.66 -13.69
C THR A 268 7.54 -4.39 -14.54
N THR A 269 8.72 -4.00 -15.02
CA THR A 269 8.90 -2.94 -16.01
C THR A 269 9.34 -3.58 -17.33
N LEU A 270 8.75 -3.13 -18.43
CA LEU A 270 9.06 -3.59 -19.78
C LEU A 270 10.02 -2.62 -20.45
N ILE A 271 11.13 -3.15 -20.98
CA ILE A 271 12.17 -2.39 -21.68
C ILE A 271 12.31 -2.91 -23.11
N ARG A 272 12.21 -2.03 -24.11
CA ARG A 272 12.47 -2.33 -25.52
C ARG A 272 13.93 -2.12 -25.85
N THR A 273 14.63 -3.17 -26.24
CA THR A 273 16.02 -3.11 -26.65
C THR A 273 16.19 -2.47 -28.03
N SER A 274 17.43 -2.13 -28.40
CA SER A 274 17.76 -1.64 -29.75
C SER A 274 17.49 -2.64 -30.88
N ALA A 275 17.34 -3.93 -30.55
CA ALA A 275 16.94 -4.99 -31.48
C ALA A 275 15.40 -5.16 -31.55
N ASP A 276 14.63 -4.21 -31.00
CA ASP A 276 13.16 -4.24 -30.92
C ASP A 276 12.57 -5.41 -30.11
N THR A 277 13.41 -6.10 -29.32
CA THR A 277 12.94 -7.14 -28.40
C THR A 277 12.52 -6.53 -27.05
N VAL A 278 11.51 -7.12 -26.41
CA VAL A 278 11.02 -6.69 -25.09
C VAL A 278 11.64 -7.53 -23.99
N VAL A 279 12.27 -6.87 -23.03
CA VAL A 279 12.83 -7.49 -21.83
C VAL A 279 12.03 -7.06 -20.62
N THR A 280 11.53 -8.06 -19.89
CA THR A 280 10.75 -7.87 -18.66
C THR A 280 11.67 -7.91 -17.45
N LEU A 281 11.71 -6.83 -16.68
CA LEU A 281 12.50 -6.75 -15.45
C LEU A 281 11.59 -6.68 -14.21
N PRO A 282 11.87 -7.45 -13.15
CA PRO A 282 11.23 -7.28 -11.85
C PRO A 282 11.53 -5.89 -11.28
N ASN A 283 10.50 -5.19 -10.78
CA ASN A 283 10.65 -3.85 -10.23
C ASN A 283 11.63 -3.82 -9.03
N ALA A 284 11.62 -4.87 -8.20
CA ALA A 284 12.59 -4.99 -7.10
C ALA A 284 14.03 -5.00 -7.61
N SER A 285 14.31 -5.66 -8.74
CA SER A 285 15.66 -5.67 -9.32
C SER A 285 16.08 -4.30 -9.85
N LEU A 286 15.15 -3.47 -10.31
CA LEU A 286 15.47 -2.13 -10.82
C LEU A 286 15.90 -1.19 -9.70
N VAL A 287 15.18 -1.23 -8.57
CA VAL A 287 15.49 -0.40 -7.40
C VAL A 287 16.84 -0.77 -6.78
N HIS A 288 17.28 -2.02 -6.90
CA HIS A 288 18.57 -2.48 -6.38
C HIS A 288 19.76 -2.32 -7.34
N LYS A 289 19.55 -1.85 -8.57
CA LYS A 289 20.61 -1.68 -9.58
C LYS A 289 20.84 -0.21 -9.90
N ASN A 290 22.06 0.11 -10.32
CA ASN A 290 22.36 1.44 -10.85
C ASN A 290 21.64 1.61 -12.20
N ILE A 291 20.88 2.69 -12.33
CA ILE A 291 20.15 3.04 -13.54
C ILE A 291 20.83 4.28 -14.15
N GLU A 292 21.36 4.12 -15.36
CA GLU A 292 21.85 5.24 -16.16
C GLU A 292 20.72 5.68 -17.10
N ASN A 293 20.22 6.91 -16.94
CA ASN A 293 19.14 7.44 -17.76
C ASN A 293 19.70 8.37 -18.85
N PHE A 294 19.64 7.90 -20.11
CA PHE A 294 20.09 8.64 -21.28
C PHE A 294 19.08 9.72 -21.71
N GLY A 295 17.80 9.55 -21.36
CA GLY A 295 16.74 10.54 -21.61
C GLY A 295 16.92 11.84 -20.82
N LYS A 296 17.57 11.79 -19.64
CA LYS A 296 17.90 12.98 -18.83
C LYS A 296 19.25 13.62 -19.18
N ARG A 297 19.91 13.20 -20.26
CA ARG A 297 21.24 13.68 -20.64
C ARG A 297 21.19 15.14 -21.13
N ARG A 298 22.08 15.99 -20.60
CA ARG A 298 22.20 17.41 -20.99
C ARG A 298 23.07 17.66 -22.23
N TRP A 299 24.06 16.79 -22.46
CA TRP A 299 25.00 16.86 -23.57
C TRP A 299 25.55 15.46 -23.86
N ARG A 300 25.94 15.21 -25.10
CA ARG A 300 26.63 13.98 -25.49
C ARG A 300 28.12 14.20 -25.47
N ARG A 301 28.84 13.32 -24.77
CA ARG A 301 30.30 13.37 -24.68
C ARG A 301 30.90 12.41 -25.71
N TYR A 302 31.83 12.89 -26.52
CA TYR A 302 32.61 12.08 -27.45
C TYR A 302 34.10 12.22 -27.14
N GLN A 303 34.81 11.09 -27.05
CA GLN A 303 36.22 11.05 -26.63
C GLN A 303 37.06 10.14 -27.53
N PRO A 304 37.35 10.54 -28.79
CA PRO A 304 38.24 9.77 -29.62
C PRO A 304 39.70 9.98 -29.19
N THR A 305 40.52 8.96 -29.43
CA THR A 305 41.97 9.04 -29.35
C THR A 305 42.53 8.84 -30.76
N LEU A 306 43.33 9.79 -31.22
CA LEU A 306 44.03 9.70 -32.50
C LEU A 306 45.49 9.32 -32.26
N TYR A 307 46.09 8.67 -33.25
CA TYR A 307 47.47 8.20 -33.17
C TYR A 307 48.24 8.77 -34.36
N LEU A 308 49.29 9.55 -34.10
CA LEU A 308 50.20 10.07 -35.13
C LEU A 308 51.52 9.31 -35.12
N ASP A 309 52.26 9.34 -36.23
CA ASP A 309 53.61 8.76 -36.32
C ASP A 309 54.54 9.41 -35.28
N LEU A 310 55.39 8.59 -34.64
CA LEU A 310 56.39 9.03 -33.68
C LEU A 310 57.44 9.95 -34.33
N ALA A 311 57.63 9.85 -35.64
CA ALA A 311 58.50 10.72 -36.42
C ALA A 311 57.90 12.12 -36.71
N SER A 312 56.65 12.37 -36.30
CA SER A 312 55.97 13.66 -36.56
C SER A 312 56.69 14.81 -35.86
N ASP A 313 56.81 15.95 -36.54
CA ASP A 313 57.41 17.15 -35.97
C ASP A 313 56.58 17.71 -34.81
N SER A 314 57.25 18.11 -33.72
CA SER A 314 56.58 18.60 -32.51
C SER A 314 55.76 19.87 -32.76
N LYS A 315 56.19 20.77 -33.66
CA LYS A 315 55.45 22.00 -33.97
C LYS A 315 54.23 21.69 -34.83
N ALA A 316 54.36 20.76 -35.76
CA ALA A 316 53.23 20.27 -36.56
C ALA A 316 52.16 19.62 -35.67
N VAL A 317 52.56 18.79 -34.69
CA VAL A 317 51.63 18.18 -33.72
C VAL A 317 50.93 19.23 -32.85
N GLU A 318 51.65 20.25 -32.38
CA GLU A 318 51.05 21.36 -31.64
C GLU A 318 50.05 22.16 -32.50
N ALA A 319 50.43 22.48 -33.74
CA ALA A 319 49.56 23.17 -34.69
C ALA A 319 48.31 22.36 -35.02
N PHE A 320 48.43 21.04 -35.12
CA PHE A 320 47.31 20.13 -35.32
C PHE A 320 46.35 20.13 -34.12
N CYS A 321 46.86 20.01 -32.90
CA CYS A 321 46.04 20.10 -31.68
C CYS A 321 45.27 21.43 -31.62
N ARG A 322 45.95 22.56 -31.88
CA ARG A 322 45.31 23.90 -31.95
C ARG A 322 44.28 24.00 -33.06
N GLY A 323 44.57 23.43 -34.23
CA GLY A 323 43.62 23.38 -35.35
C GLY A 323 42.35 22.61 -35.00
N ILE A 324 42.47 21.51 -34.27
CA ILE A 324 41.31 20.75 -33.76
C ILE A 324 40.54 21.60 -32.76
N GLU A 325 41.20 22.25 -31.80
CA GLU A 325 40.51 23.16 -30.85
C GLU A 325 39.74 24.29 -31.58
N ASP A 326 40.30 24.84 -32.65
CA ASP A 326 39.61 25.85 -33.47
C ASP A 326 38.39 25.27 -34.19
N LEU A 327 38.44 24.03 -34.68
CA LEU A 327 37.27 23.34 -35.25
C LEU A 327 36.19 23.13 -34.19
N ILE A 328 36.59 22.75 -32.98
CA ILE A 328 35.68 22.54 -31.84
C ILE A 328 34.96 23.83 -31.48
N ARG A 329 35.70 24.94 -31.35
CA ARG A 329 35.14 26.27 -31.02
C ARG A 329 34.25 26.83 -32.12
N LYS A 330 34.55 26.53 -33.39
CA LYS A 330 33.73 26.97 -34.53
C LYS A 330 32.44 26.16 -34.70
N ASN A 331 32.34 24.96 -34.11
CA ASN A 331 31.14 24.14 -34.25
C ASN A 331 30.00 24.69 -33.37
N PRO A 332 28.87 25.13 -33.97
CA PRO A 332 27.76 25.73 -33.21
C PRO A 332 27.06 24.75 -32.25
N LYS A 333 27.30 23.45 -32.36
CA LYS A 333 26.74 22.42 -31.48
C LYS A 333 27.63 22.10 -30.28
N THR A 334 28.83 22.66 -30.20
CA THR A 334 29.70 22.53 -29.03
C THR A 334 29.08 23.30 -27.85
N GLN A 335 28.97 22.65 -26.69
CA GLN A 335 28.29 23.23 -25.53
C GLN A 335 29.28 23.68 -24.43
N LYS A 336 30.29 22.85 -24.12
CA LYS A 336 31.29 23.12 -23.09
C LYS A 336 32.63 23.39 -23.75
N GLU A 337 32.77 24.55 -24.37
CA GLU A 337 33.97 24.91 -25.14
C GLU A 337 35.24 24.84 -24.28
N ASP A 338 35.21 25.37 -23.05
CA ASP A 338 36.37 25.36 -22.15
C ASP A 338 36.78 23.95 -21.67
N ASP A 339 35.82 23.03 -21.58
CA ASP A 339 36.08 21.62 -21.22
C ASP A 339 36.30 20.73 -22.46
N SER A 340 36.20 21.29 -23.68
CA SER A 340 36.42 20.56 -24.93
C SER A 340 37.81 20.87 -25.48
N TYR A 341 38.65 19.86 -25.61
CA TYR A 341 40.08 20.04 -25.89
C TYR A 341 40.61 18.95 -26.82
N ALA A 342 41.77 19.24 -27.42
CA ALA A 342 42.58 18.27 -28.14
C ALA A 342 44.03 18.45 -27.71
N HIS A 343 44.56 17.47 -26.96
CA HIS A 343 45.90 17.54 -26.42
C HIS A 343 46.63 16.22 -26.61
N VAL A 344 47.96 16.28 -26.67
CA VAL A 344 48.80 15.09 -26.58
C VAL A 344 48.54 14.42 -25.23
N SER A 345 47.92 13.24 -25.23
CA SER A 345 47.56 12.50 -24.02
C SER A 345 48.71 11.64 -23.54
N ALA A 346 49.45 11.04 -24.47
CA ALA A 346 50.60 10.19 -24.18
C ALA A 346 51.53 10.10 -25.40
N ILE A 347 52.79 9.75 -25.16
CA ILE A 347 53.70 9.27 -26.20
C ILE A 347 53.92 7.79 -25.91
N SER A 348 53.35 6.94 -26.76
CA SER A 348 53.43 5.48 -26.68
C SER A 348 54.68 4.97 -27.40
N LYS A 349 54.92 3.65 -27.38
CA LYS A 349 56.11 3.05 -28.00
C LYS A 349 56.20 3.31 -29.51
N ASP A 350 55.04 3.36 -30.16
CA ASP A 350 54.95 3.36 -31.62
C ASP A 350 54.21 4.60 -32.17
N SER A 351 53.59 5.43 -31.32
CA SER A 351 52.76 6.56 -31.76
C SER A 351 52.66 7.68 -30.72
N ILE A 352 52.35 8.89 -31.22
CA ILE A 352 51.93 10.02 -30.39
C ILE A 352 50.41 9.99 -30.28
N GLU A 353 49.89 9.88 -29.06
CA GLU A 353 48.46 9.80 -28.80
C GLU A 353 47.87 11.19 -28.56
N ILE A 354 46.81 11.53 -29.29
CA ILE A 354 46.07 12.77 -29.13
C ILE A 354 44.70 12.42 -28.53
N GLY A 355 44.51 12.81 -27.28
CA GLY A 355 43.25 12.70 -26.58
C GLY A 355 42.36 13.89 -26.93
N ILE A 356 41.20 13.59 -27.50
CA ILE A 356 40.18 14.59 -27.81
C ILE A 356 39.01 14.39 -26.85
N ASN A 357 38.46 15.49 -26.33
CA ASN A 357 37.28 15.48 -25.50
C ASN A 357 36.28 16.53 -26.01
N LEU A 358 35.05 16.10 -26.30
CA LEU A 358 34.03 16.93 -26.95
C LEU A 358 32.70 16.80 -26.22
N TYR A 359 31.99 17.91 -26.07
CA TYR A 359 30.62 17.94 -25.56
C TYR A 359 29.69 18.59 -26.57
N TRP A 360 28.77 17.81 -27.13
CA TRP A 360 27.77 18.28 -28.08
C TRP A 360 26.38 18.39 -27.48
N ASN A 361 25.66 19.42 -27.90
CA ASN A 361 24.23 19.54 -27.71
C ASN A 361 23.52 19.12 -28.99
N VAL A 362 23.23 17.82 -29.08
CA VAL A 362 22.54 17.18 -30.21
C VAL A 362 21.30 16.46 -29.71
N SER A 363 20.23 16.55 -30.50
CA SER A 363 18.90 16.07 -30.16
C SER A 363 18.78 14.55 -30.15
N GLY A 364 19.58 13.84 -30.96
CA GLY A 364 19.44 12.40 -31.15
C GLY A 364 20.70 11.70 -31.65
N GLY A 365 20.63 10.37 -31.73
CA GLY A 365 21.77 9.53 -32.12
C GLY A 365 22.16 9.63 -33.60
N VAL A 366 21.23 9.99 -34.48
CA VAL A 366 21.55 10.22 -35.91
C VAL A 366 22.36 11.50 -36.07
N GLU A 367 21.91 12.58 -35.45
CA GLU A 367 22.60 13.87 -35.47
C GLU A 367 24.00 13.78 -34.84
N GLU A 368 24.13 13.04 -33.73
CA GLU A 368 25.44 12.75 -33.13
C GLU A 368 26.39 12.05 -34.12
N LYS A 369 25.89 11.05 -34.86
CA LYS A 369 26.71 10.33 -35.85
C LYS A 369 27.15 11.25 -37.01
N GLN A 370 26.27 12.14 -37.46
CA GLN A 370 26.57 13.12 -38.51
C GLN A 370 27.63 14.14 -38.04
N GLU A 371 27.49 14.69 -36.84
CA GLU A 371 28.50 15.60 -36.27
C GLU A 371 29.83 14.90 -36.04
N ARG A 372 29.79 13.63 -35.62
CA ARG A 372 30.98 12.80 -35.48
C ARG A 372 31.68 12.57 -36.82
N GLU A 373 30.93 12.24 -37.87
CA GLU A 373 31.49 12.08 -39.22
C GLU A 373 32.14 13.38 -39.70
N LYS A 374 31.41 14.50 -39.59
CA LYS A 374 31.89 15.82 -39.99
C LYS A 374 33.21 16.18 -39.31
N ILE A 375 33.28 16.08 -37.97
CA ILE A 375 34.51 16.47 -37.26
C ILE A 375 35.68 15.53 -37.59
N LEU A 376 35.43 14.24 -37.81
CA LEU A 376 36.48 13.29 -38.19
C LEU A 376 37.04 13.61 -39.59
N LEU A 377 36.19 13.98 -40.54
CA LEU A 377 36.63 14.39 -41.88
C LEU A 377 37.39 15.72 -41.84
N ASP A 378 36.93 16.69 -41.05
CA ASP A 378 37.64 17.97 -40.87
C ASP A 378 39.02 17.76 -40.21
N ILE A 379 39.13 16.84 -39.25
CA ILE A 379 40.38 16.43 -38.62
C ILE A 379 41.34 15.80 -39.65
N ILE A 380 40.85 14.94 -40.54
CA ILE A 380 41.67 14.36 -41.62
C ILE A 380 42.20 15.48 -42.53
N GLY A 381 41.37 16.44 -42.93
CA GLY A 381 41.82 17.58 -43.74
C GLY A 381 42.92 18.42 -43.08
N LEU A 382 42.92 18.54 -41.74
CA LEU A 382 44.00 19.21 -41.00
C LEU A 382 45.36 18.50 -41.12
N THR A 383 45.36 17.17 -41.27
CA THR A 383 46.62 16.41 -41.42
C THR A 383 47.31 16.69 -42.76
N GLU A 384 46.54 16.84 -43.84
CA GLU A 384 47.07 17.12 -45.19
C GLU A 384 47.78 18.49 -45.25
N GLY A 385 47.29 19.48 -44.51
CA GLY A 385 47.89 20.81 -44.46
C GLY A 385 49.16 20.92 -43.59
N LEU A 386 49.45 19.90 -42.77
CA LEU A 386 50.54 19.91 -41.79
C LEU A 386 51.58 18.81 -42.02
N ASP A 387 51.47 18.06 -43.13
CA ASP A 387 52.33 16.92 -43.48
C ASP A 387 52.40 15.86 -42.35
N LEU A 388 51.27 15.65 -41.66
CA LEU A 388 51.15 14.67 -40.60
C LEU A 388 50.58 13.37 -41.14
N THR A 389 51.09 12.25 -40.63
CA THR A 389 50.59 10.92 -40.99
C THR A 389 50.00 10.23 -39.76
N PHE A 390 48.82 9.64 -39.93
CA PHE A 390 48.25 8.77 -38.92
C PHE A 390 49.13 7.53 -38.77
N PHE A 391 49.27 7.06 -37.53
CA PHE A 391 50.04 5.87 -37.24
C PHE A 391 49.44 4.64 -37.93
N GLU A 392 50.26 3.98 -38.75
CA GLU A 392 49.94 2.68 -39.33
C GLU A 392 50.73 1.56 -38.65
N PRO A 393 50.07 0.58 -38.00
CA PRO A 393 50.76 -0.50 -37.29
C PRO A 393 51.64 -1.42 -38.18
N ARG A 394 51.50 -1.35 -39.50
CA ARG A 394 52.00 -2.36 -40.45
C ARG A 394 53.28 -1.97 -41.18
N ILE A 395 53.75 -0.74 -41.09
CA ILE A 395 54.95 -0.30 -41.81
C ILE A 395 56.10 -0.14 -40.81
N ARG A 396 56.93 -1.18 -40.68
CA ARG A 396 58.33 -0.95 -40.28
C ARG A 396 58.96 -0.20 -41.44
N ARG A 397 59.17 1.11 -41.28
CA ARG A 397 60.10 1.85 -42.13
C ARG A 397 61.49 1.23 -41.89
N THR A 398 61.84 0.23 -42.70
CA THR A 398 63.23 -0.17 -42.89
C THR A 398 63.94 1.04 -43.45
N GLY A 399 64.78 1.67 -42.62
CA GLY A 399 65.50 2.89 -42.97
C GLY A 399 66.35 2.71 -44.22
N GLU A 400 66.42 3.79 -45.00
CA GLU A 400 67.54 4.07 -45.91
C GLU A 400 68.81 4.39 -45.12
#